data_AF-A0A0G0WW45-F1
#
_entry.id   AF-A0A0G0WW45-F1
#
_cell.length_a   1.000
_cell.length_b   1.000
_cell.length_c   1.000
_cell.angle_alpha   90.00
_cell.angle_beta   90.00
_cell.angle_gamma   90.00
#
_symmetry.space_group_name_H-M   'P 1'
#
loop_
_entity.id
_entity.type
_entity.pdbx_description
1 polymer ?
#
loop_
_entity_poly.entity_id
_entity_poly.type
_entity_poly.pdbx_seq_one_letter_code
_entity_poly.pdbx_strand_id
1 'polypeptide(L)'
;MEKRYTALFLDDVKKMLNSMPEADRAKATAAITAMKEGHFELVETKILRTPIRELKIKKYRFVFFIQQEFLYFIHTFIKQSARTPKKEIEYAEKIYKRIIKI
;
A
#
# COMPACT_ATOMS: atom_id res chain seq x y z
N MET A 1 16.86 -18.38 1.83
CA MET A 1 16.58 -17.48 0.69
C MET A 1 15.74 -16.33 1.21
N GLU A 2 16.26 -15.12 1.17
CA GLU A 2 15.47 -13.91 1.45
C GLU A 2 14.43 -13.74 0.33
N LYS A 3 13.15 -13.60 0.69
CA LYS A 3 12.09 -13.36 -0.29
C LYS A 3 12.21 -11.93 -0.79
N ARG A 4 12.40 -11.75 -2.08
CA ARG A 4 12.42 -10.44 -2.71
C ARG A 4 11.11 -10.21 -3.46
N TYR A 5 10.40 -9.16 -3.09
CA TYR A 5 9.20 -8.72 -3.78
C TYR A 5 9.49 -7.54 -4.72
N THR A 6 8.77 -7.52 -5.83
CA THR A 6 8.73 -6.39 -6.76
C THR A 6 7.53 -5.50 -6.42
N ALA A 7 7.80 -4.23 -6.08
CA ALA A 7 6.74 -3.26 -5.82
C ALA A 7 6.26 -2.60 -7.12
N LEU A 8 4.94 -2.65 -7.36
CA LEU A 8 4.26 -2.02 -8.48
C LEU A 8 3.32 -0.95 -7.95
N PHE A 9 3.33 0.22 -8.57
CA PHE A 9 2.56 1.38 -8.12
C PHE A 9 1.63 1.87 -9.23
N LEU A 10 0.36 2.07 -8.89
CA LEU A 10 -0.53 2.86 -9.73
C LEU A 10 -0.19 4.34 -9.64
N ASP A 11 -0.64 5.10 -10.64
CA ASP A 11 -0.21 6.48 -10.83
C ASP A 11 -0.64 7.42 -9.71
N ASP A 12 -1.77 7.16 -9.06
CA ASP A 12 -2.21 7.89 -7.88
C ASP A 12 -1.24 7.71 -6.71
N VAL A 13 -0.74 6.49 -6.51
CA VAL A 13 0.28 6.19 -5.50
C VAL A 13 1.60 6.90 -5.79
N LYS A 14 2.06 6.88 -7.05
CA LYS A 14 3.27 7.60 -7.47
C LYS A 14 3.13 9.10 -7.25
N LYS A 15 1.99 9.69 -7.65
CA LYS A 15 1.69 11.11 -7.48
C LYS A 15 1.73 11.52 -6.00
N MET A 16 1.16 10.70 -5.12
CA MET A 16 1.21 10.95 -3.68
C MET A 16 2.64 10.86 -3.14
N LEU A 17 3.40 9.82 -3.48
CA LEU A 17 4.80 9.69 -3.02
C LEU A 17 5.63 10.91 -3.41
N ASN A 18 5.43 11.43 -4.63
CA ASN A 18 6.15 12.59 -5.13
C ASN A 18 5.69 13.91 -4.48
N SER A 19 4.43 14.03 -4.06
CA SER A 19 3.91 15.23 -3.40
C SER A 19 4.14 15.28 -1.89
N MET A 20 4.58 14.17 -1.28
CA MET A 20 4.89 14.11 0.14
C MET A 20 6.08 15.02 0.52
N PRO A 21 6.04 15.63 1.73
CA PRO A 21 7.23 16.20 2.35
C PRO A 21 8.37 15.17 2.39
N GLU A 22 9.61 15.62 2.24
CA GLU A 22 10.77 14.73 2.12
C GLU A 22 10.89 13.74 3.28
N ALA A 23 10.71 14.22 4.52
CA ALA A 23 10.76 13.37 5.72
C ALA A 23 9.64 12.31 5.75
N ASP A 24 8.49 12.58 5.13
CA ASP A 24 7.38 11.63 5.03
C ASP A 24 7.65 10.61 3.91
N ARG A 25 8.13 11.10 2.75
CA ARG A 25 8.52 10.28 1.61
C ARG A 25 9.63 9.30 1.99
N ALA A 26 10.64 9.73 2.74
CA ALA A 26 11.72 8.87 3.22
C ALA A 26 11.20 7.70 4.08
N LYS A 27 10.23 7.97 4.97
CA LYS A 27 9.59 6.92 5.78
C LYS A 27 8.77 5.95 4.93
N ALA A 28 8.04 6.45 3.94
CA ALA A 28 7.29 5.60 3.02
C ALA A 28 8.24 4.70 2.21
N THR A 29 9.32 5.26 1.66
CA THR A 29 10.34 4.52 0.92
C THR A 29 11.01 3.45 1.78
N ALA A 30 11.36 3.77 3.02
CA ALA A 30 11.97 2.80 3.94
C ALA A 30 11.02 1.63 4.23
N ALA A 31 9.74 1.92 4.53
CA ALA A 31 8.74 0.88 4.77
C ALA A 31 8.50 0.00 3.55
N ILE A 32 8.40 0.60 2.36
CA ILE A 32 8.24 -0.15 1.10
C ILE A 32 9.48 -1.02 0.83
N THR A 33 10.68 -0.52 1.13
CA THR A 33 11.94 -1.28 0.97
C THR A 33 11.96 -2.49 1.90
N ALA A 34 11.62 -2.33 3.17
CA ALA A 34 11.48 -3.43 4.10
C ALA A 34 10.47 -4.48 3.60
N MET A 35 9.31 -4.05 3.08
CA MET A 35 8.33 -4.97 2.49
C MET A 35 8.89 -5.70 1.25
N LYS A 36 9.68 -5.02 0.41
CA LYS A 36 10.35 -5.65 -0.74
C LYS A 36 11.36 -6.72 -0.31
N GLU A 37 11.98 -6.58 0.85
CA GLU A 37 12.91 -7.55 1.43
C GLU A 37 12.19 -8.65 2.23
N GLY A 38 10.86 -8.58 2.31
CA GLY A 38 10.03 -9.56 3.03
C GLY A 38 9.88 -9.27 4.52
N HIS A 39 10.40 -8.14 5.01
CA HIS A 39 10.34 -7.70 6.39
C HIS A 39 8.99 -7.03 6.73
N PHE A 40 7.88 -7.77 6.60
CA PHE A 40 6.54 -7.26 6.89
C PHE A 40 6.31 -6.97 8.38
N GLU A 41 7.09 -7.57 9.26
CA GLU A 41 7.11 -7.34 10.71
C GLU A 41 7.62 -5.94 11.09
N LEU A 42 8.42 -5.32 10.21
CA LEU A 42 8.98 -3.99 10.44
C LEU A 42 8.03 -2.85 10.04
N VAL A 43 6.85 -3.18 9.51
CA VAL A 43 5.90 -2.19 9.01
C VAL A 43 4.51 -2.36 9.64
N GLU A 44 3.85 -1.23 9.89
CA GLU A 44 2.49 -1.25 10.41
C GLU A 44 1.49 -1.45 9.27
N THR A 45 0.85 -2.63 9.22
CA THR A 45 -0.22 -2.90 8.25
C THR A 45 -1.53 -3.26 8.95
N LYS A 46 -2.63 -3.12 8.22
CA LYS A 46 -3.95 -3.55 8.65
C LYS A 46 -4.69 -4.19 7.48
N ILE A 47 -5.42 -5.27 7.73
CA ILE A 47 -6.30 -5.87 6.72
C ILE A 47 -7.53 -4.97 6.54
N LEU A 48 -7.80 -4.59 5.30
CA LEU A 48 -9.04 -3.88 4.93
C LEU A 48 -10.11 -4.89 4.51
N ARG A 49 -9.74 -5.78 3.58
CA ARG A 49 -10.58 -6.88 3.09
C ARG A 49 -9.69 -7.89 2.39
N THR A 50 -9.60 -9.11 2.87
CA THR A 50 -8.67 -10.11 2.31
C THR A 50 -8.82 -10.25 0.79
N PRO A 51 -7.72 -10.14 0.00
CA PRO A 51 -6.31 -10.04 0.41
C PRO A 51 -5.74 -8.61 0.54
N ILE A 52 -6.58 -7.59 0.41
CA ILE A 52 -6.25 -6.17 0.44
C ILE A 52 -5.93 -5.68 1.86
N ARG A 53 -4.81 -4.99 1.98
CA ARG A 53 -4.24 -4.43 3.21
C ARG A 53 -3.95 -2.95 3.03
N GLU A 54 -3.89 -2.21 4.13
CA GLU A 54 -3.31 -0.88 4.17
C GLU A 54 -1.95 -0.92 4.88
N LEU A 55 -0.95 -0.26 4.30
CA LEU A 55 0.28 0.15 4.96
C LEU A 55 0.08 1.56 5.54
N LYS A 56 0.45 1.74 6.81
CA LYS A 56 0.24 2.98 7.54
C LYS A 56 1.55 3.75 7.70
N ILE A 57 1.60 4.97 7.16
CA ILE A 57 2.76 5.87 7.29
C ILE A 57 2.24 7.23 7.76
N LYS A 58 2.39 7.54 9.05
CA LYS A 58 1.82 8.77 9.67
C LYS A 58 0.33 8.92 9.32
N LYS A 59 -0.02 9.95 8.54
CA LYS A 59 -1.37 10.23 8.04
C LYS A 59 -1.69 9.54 6.72
N TYR A 60 -0.69 9.05 5.98
CA TYR A 60 -0.89 8.41 4.68
C TYR A 60 -1.22 6.94 4.85
N ARG A 61 -2.12 6.47 4.00
CA ARG A 61 -2.53 5.06 3.90
C ARG A 61 -2.26 4.63 2.48
N PHE A 62 -1.47 3.57 2.34
CA PHE A 62 -1.16 2.96 1.06
C PHE A 62 -1.87 1.62 1.00
N VAL A 63 -2.86 1.51 0.12
CA VAL A 63 -3.63 0.28 -0.04
C VAL A 63 -2.90 -0.61 -1.02
N PHE A 64 -2.67 -1.85 -0.60
CA PHE A 64 -1.91 -2.81 -1.38
C PHE A 64 -2.45 -4.24 -1.22
N PHE A 65 -2.04 -5.11 -2.12
CA PHE A 65 -2.17 -6.56 -1.95
C PHE A 65 -0.90 -7.25 -2.45
N ILE A 66 -0.73 -8.49 -2.04
CA ILE A 66 0.39 -9.34 -2.45
C ILE A 66 -0.15 -10.42 -3.37
N GLN A 67 0.46 -10.58 -4.53
CA GLN A 67 0.18 -11.68 -5.45
C GLN A 67 1.51 -12.24 -5.95
N GLN A 68 1.79 -13.51 -5.63
CA GLN A 68 3.09 -14.13 -5.88
C GLN A 68 4.23 -13.28 -5.26
N GLU A 69 5.17 -12.81 -6.09
CA GLU A 69 6.31 -11.97 -5.68
C GLU A 69 6.05 -10.47 -5.91
N PHE A 70 4.81 -10.07 -6.19
CA PHE A 70 4.47 -8.68 -6.47
C PHE A 70 3.69 -8.03 -5.33
N LEU A 71 4.13 -6.83 -4.94
CA LEU A 71 3.41 -5.92 -4.05
C LEU A 71 2.70 -4.87 -4.90
N TYR A 72 1.39 -5.02 -5.07
CA TYR A 72 0.58 -4.07 -5.84
C TYR A 72 0.07 -2.96 -4.93
N PHE A 73 0.71 -1.79 -4.99
CA PHE A 73 0.20 -0.57 -4.37
C PHE A 73 -0.79 0.10 -5.31
N ILE A 74 -2.08 -0.04 -4.99
CA ILE A 74 -3.19 0.27 -5.90
C ILE A 74 -3.95 1.55 -5.58
N HIS A 75 -3.80 2.04 -4.35
CA HIS A 75 -4.46 3.27 -3.97
C HIS A 75 -3.74 3.94 -2.79
N THR A 76 -3.97 5.24 -2.63
CA THR A 76 -3.52 5.95 -1.44
C THR A 76 -4.46 7.08 -1.06
N PHE A 77 -4.58 7.30 0.24
CA PHE A 77 -5.39 8.38 0.80
C PHE A 77 -4.76 8.92 2.09
N ILE A 78 -5.16 10.13 2.47
CA ILE A 78 -4.83 10.71 3.77
C ILE A 78 -5.93 10.35 4.75
N LYS A 79 -5.57 9.80 5.90
CA LYS A 79 -6.49 9.44 6.98
C LYS A 79 -7.27 10.68 7.44
N GLN A 80 -8.59 10.60 7.35
CA GLN A 80 -9.50 11.66 7.80
C GLN A 80 -10.23 11.30 9.10
N SER A 81 -10.38 10.01 9.42
CA SER A 81 -11.08 9.55 10.62
C SER A 81 -10.46 8.29 11.20
N ALA A 82 -10.97 7.80 12.34
CA ALA A 82 -10.44 6.61 13.01
C ALA A 82 -10.55 5.33 12.16
N ARG A 83 -11.58 5.23 11.31
CA ARG A 83 -11.84 4.07 10.44
C ARG A 83 -11.56 4.41 8.99
N THR A 84 -11.07 3.43 8.23
CA THR A 84 -10.92 3.56 6.78
C THR A 84 -12.31 3.73 6.16
N PRO A 85 -12.57 4.80 5.39
CA PRO A 85 -13.88 5.03 4.79
C PRO A 85 -14.26 3.89 3.84
N LYS A 86 -15.55 3.50 3.84
CA LYS A 86 -16.06 2.39 3.02
C LYS A 86 -15.73 2.56 1.53
N LYS A 87 -15.82 3.79 1.03
CA LYS A 87 -15.49 4.15 -0.36
C LYS A 87 -14.05 3.77 -0.76
N GLU A 88 -13.08 3.88 0.15
CA GLU A 88 -11.68 3.54 -0.14
C GLU A 88 -11.50 2.03 -0.28
N ILE A 89 -12.23 1.27 0.54
CA ILE A 89 -12.23 -0.20 0.50
C ILE A 89 -12.89 -0.67 -0.80
N GLU A 90 -14.08 -0.14 -1.12
CA GLU A 90 -14.80 -0.49 -2.36
C GLU A 90 -14.00 -0.13 -3.62
N TYR A 91 -13.31 1.02 -3.63
CA TYR A 91 -12.41 1.40 -4.72
C TYR A 91 -11.26 0.40 -4.87
N ALA A 92 -10.58 0.08 -3.77
CA ALA A 92 -9.48 -0.86 -3.77
C ALA A 92 -9.90 -2.26 -4.27
N GLU A 93 -11.09 -2.73 -3.88
CA GLU A 93 -11.64 -4.00 -4.36
C GLU A 93 -11.91 -4.00 -5.86
N LYS A 94 -12.47 -2.91 -6.39
CA LYS A 94 -12.70 -2.76 -7.83
C LYS A 94 -11.40 -2.82 -8.63
N ILE A 95 -10.35 -2.18 -8.13
CA ILE A 95 -9.03 -2.19 -8.76
C ILE A 95 -8.37 -3.57 -8.64
N TYR A 96 -8.43 -4.20 -7.47
CA TYR A 96 -7.93 -5.55 -7.24
C TYR A 96 -8.51 -6.55 -8.26
N LYS A 97 -9.84 -6.60 -8.38
CA LYS A 97 -10.56 -7.45 -9.35
C LYS A 97 -10.09 -7.24 -10.80
N ARG A 98 -9.87 -5.98 -11.20
CA ARG A 98 -9.36 -5.63 -12.54
C ARG A 98 -7.94 -6.15 -12.77
N ILE A 99 -7.06 -6.08 -11.77
CA ILE A 99 -5.66 -6.52 -11.91
C ILE A 99 -5.57 -8.05 -11.97
N ILE A 100 -6.31 -8.73 -11.11
CA ILE A 100 -6.29 -10.21 -11.04
C ILE A 100 -7.18 -10.88 -12.09
N LYS A 101 -7.93 -10.09 -12.89
CA LYS A 101 -8.88 -10.56 -13.91
C LYS A 101 -9.95 -11.51 -13.37
N ILE A 102 -10.58 -11.12 -12.24
CA ILE A 102 -11.70 -11.83 -11.61
C ILE A 102 -12.92 -10.91 -11.54
#